data_AF-A0A7Y3FWH5-F1
#
_entry.id   AF-A0A7Y3FWH5-F1
#
_cell.length_a   1.000
_cell.length_b   1.000
_cell.length_c   1.000
_cell.angle_alpha   90.00
_cell.angle_beta   90.00
_cell.angle_gamma   90.00
#
_symmetry.space_group_name_H-M   'P 1'
#
loop_
_entity.id
_entity.type
_entity.pdbx_description
1 polymer ?
#
loop_
_entity_poly.entity_id
_entity_poly.type
_entity_poly.pdbx_seq_one_letter_code
_entity_poly.pdbx_strand_id
1 'polypeptide(L)'
;MFREIAEREGYILAASNNINDSLSIVQNTLITSRMFNRVFSLFPIHKERTYTTGLGVGAQFASILPSVIRPIEGVISFGSDLPFKELIDPKNPFLYVGVVGRSDYHFNDLIQDFNLTGNVRRALSQSKFIDYLLVFEGGQEWPDSSYLQRAVEILTLKSMSKGNVPKDDDYIRSIYNRNFATLNNFVLENNYLAAANMVEEMVTKFKGLIDLDELKKRRKVISRVKGYDIQLRKQRRYMQKEFFIRNEYDYNLNDDVLTLNYNNLGWWNYQMGEIKKFMKSADPFEKEMGNRLEGFINALVEDNIALEKAQNPVNEEALSYLWMVKTITSPKEYKNYLNIISDSAKYEDFGTALFYLEELLKNGYTDKAELYSLENTALLRITPEFNEIIEKYFKDARYDIIEE
;
A
#
# COMPACT_ATOMS: atom_id res chain seq x y z
N MET A 1 -10.08 -14.73 7.76
CA MET A 1 -9.14 -15.10 6.69
C MET A 1 -8.04 -16.06 7.17
N PHE A 2 -7.09 -15.65 8.01
CA PHE A 2 -5.91 -16.48 8.36
C PHE A 2 -6.20 -17.81 9.06
N ARG A 3 -7.18 -17.86 9.97
CA ARG A 3 -7.48 -19.06 10.76
C ARG A 3 -7.82 -20.28 9.90
N GLU A 4 -8.79 -20.14 9.00
CA GLU A 4 -9.27 -21.23 8.15
C GLU A 4 -8.15 -21.79 7.24
N ILE A 5 -7.33 -20.90 6.69
CA ILE A 5 -6.21 -21.28 5.82
C ILE A 5 -5.11 -21.94 6.64
N ALA A 6 -4.80 -21.44 7.83
CA ALA A 6 -3.82 -22.07 8.71
C ALA A 6 -4.26 -23.48 9.13
N GLU A 7 -5.54 -23.66 9.50
CA GLU A 7 -6.11 -24.97 9.84
C GLU A 7 -6.03 -25.94 8.65
N ARG A 8 -6.37 -25.50 7.44
CA ARG A 8 -6.32 -26.33 6.23
C ARG A 8 -4.90 -26.70 5.80
N GLU A 9 -3.97 -25.77 5.90
CA GLU A 9 -2.58 -25.93 5.41
C GLU A 9 -1.63 -26.48 6.49
N GLY A 10 -2.14 -26.75 7.70
CA GLY A 10 -1.38 -27.32 8.82
C GLY A 10 -0.38 -26.35 9.44
N TYR A 11 -0.74 -25.07 9.57
CA TYR A 11 0.08 -24.03 10.20
C TYR A 11 -0.50 -23.58 11.54
N ILE A 12 0.39 -23.16 12.44
CA ILE A 12 0.02 -22.44 13.66
C ILE A 12 0.12 -20.95 13.36
N LEU A 13 -0.97 -20.22 13.63
CA LEU A 13 -0.97 -18.76 13.58
C LEU A 13 -0.61 -18.19 14.95
N ALA A 14 0.35 -17.27 14.98
CA ALA A 14 0.74 -16.55 16.18
C ALA A 14 0.90 -15.05 15.87
N ALA A 15 0.40 -14.21 16.76
CA ALA A 15 0.54 -12.76 16.70
C ALA A 15 0.79 -12.21 18.11
N SER A 16 1.59 -11.15 18.20
CA SER A 16 1.89 -10.48 19.47
C SER A 16 1.06 -9.22 19.59
N ASN A 17 0.33 -9.08 20.70
CA ASN A 17 -0.39 -7.84 21.02
C ASN A 17 0.53 -6.69 21.44
N ASN A 18 1.85 -6.96 21.56
CA ASN A 18 2.81 -5.97 22.04
C ASN A 18 3.59 -5.29 20.90
N ILE A 19 3.43 -5.74 19.64
CA ILE A 19 4.01 -5.04 18.49
C ILE A 19 3.21 -3.75 18.28
N ASN A 20 3.91 -2.64 18.08
CA ASN A 20 3.28 -1.33 17.94
C ASN A 20 4.16 -0.40 17.08
N ASP A 21 3.54 0.43 16.24
CA ASP A 21 4.24 1.34 15.33
C ASP A 21 4.99 2.48 16.03
N SER A 22 4.63 2.79 17.29
CA SER A 22 5.38 3.74 18.14
C SER A 22 6.70 3.17 18.68
N LEU A 23 6.93 1.86 18.56
CA LEU A 23 8.17 1.22 19.00
C LEU A 23 9.18 1.21 17.85
N SER A 24 10.46 1.31 18.21
CA SER A 24 11.53 1.14 17.23
C SER A 24 11.51 -0.27 16.62
N ILE A 25 12.04 -0.40 15.41
CA ILE A 25 12.21 -1.69 14.71
C ILE A 25 12.89 -2.71 15.62
N VAL A 26 13.95 -2.31 16.33
CA VAL A 26 14.69 -3.17 17.26
C VAL A 26 13.79 -3.71 18.39
N GLN A 27 12.97 -2.83 19.00
CA GLN A 27 12.05 -3.24 20.07
C GLN A 27 10.99 -4.21 19.54
N ASN A 28 10.40 -3.92 18.38
CA ASN A 28 9.44 -4.82 17.74
C ASN A 28 10.09 -6.17 17.38
N THR A 29 11.33 -6.19 16.89
CA THR A 29 12.08 -7.45 16.61
C THR A 29 12.30 -8.27 17.88
N LEU A 30 12.66 -7.63 19.00
CA LEU A 30 12.83 -8.34 20.29
C LEU A 30 11.50 -8.94 20.79
N ILE A 31 10.40 -8.22 20.63
CA ILE A 31 9.05 -8.73 20.96
C ILE A 31 8.72 -9.95 20.12
N THR A 32 8.94 -9.88 18.80
CA THR A 32 8.72 -10.99 17.87
C THR A 32 9.59 -12.19 18.20
N SER A 33 10.87 -11.99 18.51
CA SER A 33 11.79 -13.06 18.92
C SER A 33 11.31 -13.79 20.17
N ARG A 34 10.85 -13.06 21.20
CA ARG A 34 10.27 -13.65 22.41
C ARG A 34 9.02 -14.47 22.11
N MET A 35 8.15 -13.97 21.22
CA MET A 35 6.96 -14.70 20.78
C MET A 35 7.34 -16.02 20.10
N PHE A 36 8.26 -16.00 19.13
CA PHE A 36 8.73 -17.21 18.45
C PHE A 36 9.32 -18.23 19.44
N ASN A 37 10.19 -17.79 20.35
CA ASN A 37 10.76 -18.67 21.38
C ASN A 37 9.68 -19.31 22.25
N ARG A 38 8.64 -18.55 22.61
CA ARG A 38 7.52 -19.08 23.39
C ARG A 38 6.73 -20.10 22.59
N VAL A 39 6.38 -19.82 21.33
CA VAL A 39 5.65 -20.76 20.46
C VAL A 39 6.46 -22.03 20.24
N PHE A 40 7.76 -21.93 19.96
CA PHE A 40 8.65 -23.07 19.77
C PHE A 40 8.83 -23.92 21.04
N SER A 41 8.65 -23.32 22.22
CA SER A 41 8.66 -24.06 23.50
C SER A 41 7.36 -24.82 23.78
N LEU A 42 6.25 -24.41 23.17
CA LEU A 42 4.91 -24.97 23.42
C LEU A 42 4.52 -26.03 22.40
N PHE A 43 5.01 -25.93 21.17
CA PHE A 43 4.58 -26.77 20.05
C PHE A 43 5.77 -27.34 19.28
N PRO A 44 5.64 -28.56 18.72
CA PRO A 44 6.65 -29.13 17.84
C PRO A 44 6.61 -28.43 16.48
N ILE A 45 7.31 -27.30 16.36
CA ILE A 45 7.37 -26.52 15.11
C ILE A 45 8.47 -27.04 14.19
N HIS A 46 8.12 -27.26 12.92
CA HIS A 46 9.09 -27.49 11.87
C HIS A 46 9.82 -26.19 11.54
N LYS A 47 11.09 -26.05 11.94
CA LYS A 47 11.84 -24.79 11.84
C LYS A 47 11.92 -24.27 10.40
N GLU A 48 12.06 -25.15 9.42
CA GLU A 48 12.12 -24.78 7.99
C GLU A 48 10.74 -24.52 7.34
N ARG A 49 9.69 -24.35 8.17
CA ARG A 49 8.33 -23.94 7.78
C ARG A 49 7.82 -22.80 8.67
N THR A 50 8.73 -21.91 9.05
CA THR A 50 8.39 -20.70 9.81
C THR A 50 8.34 -19.52 8.86
N TYR A 51 7.26 -18.75 8.90
CA TYR A 51 7.03 -17.63 7.99
C TYR A 51 6.47 -16.43 8.74
N THR A 52 6.58 -15.26 8.13
CA THR A 52 6.00 -14.01 8.64
C THR A 52 5.06 -13.40 7.62
N THR A 53 4.15 -12.55 8.08
CA THR A 53 3.20 -11.88 7.19
C THR A 53 2.67 -10.61 7.81
N GLY A 54 2.26 -9.67 6.96
CA GLY A 54 1.67 -8.42 7.37
C GLY A 54 1.05 -7.67 6.20
N LEU A 55 0.39 -6.54 6.51
CA LEU A 55 -0.18 -5.59 5.55
C LEU A 55 0.48 -4.22 5.75
N GLY A 56 0.78 -3.50 4.66
CA GLY A 56 1.37 -2.15 4.71
C GLY A 56 2.65 -2.12 5.55
N VAL A 57 2.75 -1.19 6.51
CA VAL A 57 3.90 -1.07 7.43
C VAL A 57 4.19 -2.37 8.18
N GLY A 58 3.16 -3.14 8.55
CA GLY A 58 3.34 -4.46 9.17
C GLY A 58 3.97 -5.48 8.22
N ALA A 59 3.74 -5.35 6.91
CA ALA A 59 4.39 -6.16 5.88
C ALA A 59 5.85 -5.74 5.65
N GLN A 60 6.15 -4.43 5.69
CA GLN A 60 7.53 -3.92 5.67
C GLN A 60 8.32 -4.50 6.85
N PHE A 61 7.75 -4.45 8.05
CA PHE A 61 8.35 -5.06 9.23
C PHE A 61 8.48 -6.59 9.11
N ALA A 62 7.46 -7.29 8.62
CA ALA A 62 7.55 -8.73 8.40
C ALA A 62 8.70 -9.11 7.45
N SER A 63 8.94 -8.28 6.44
CA SER A 63 9.94 -8.52 5.39
C SER A 63 11.39 -8.45 5.86
N ILE A 64 11.68 -7.75 6.97
CA ILE A 64 13.04 -7.70 7.54
C ILE A 64 13.32 -8.87 8.49
N LEU A 65 12.29 -9.50 9.04
CA LEU A 65 12.43 -10.52 10.09
C LEU A 65 13.28 -11.74 9.68
N PRO A 66 13.19 -12.27 8.45
CA PRO A 66 14.05 -13.39 8.02
C PRO A 66 15.55 -13.10 8.13
N SER A 67 15.96 -11.85 7.90
CA SER A 67 17.36 -11.42 7.96
C SER A 67 17.90 -11.34 9.39
N VAL A 68 17.02 -11.17 10.38
CA VAL A 68 17.38 -10.99 11.79
C VAL A 68 17.03 -12.20 12.67
N ILE A 69 16.08 -13.04 12.25
CA ILE A 69 15.60 -14.22 12.98
C ILE A 69 15.72 -15.45 12.06
N ARG A 70 16.82 -16.19 12.22
CA ARG A 70 17.23 -17.30 11.33
C ARG A 70 16.18 -18.38 11.01
N PRO A 71 15.30 -18.80 11.93
CA PRO A 71 14.30 -19.83 11.61
C PRO A 71 13.27 -19.42 10.56
N ILE A 72 13.15 -18.14 10.21
CA ILE A 72 12.10 -17.66 9.31
C ILE A 72 12.56 -17.84 7.85
N GLU A 73 11.89 -18.73 7.13
CA GLU A 73 12.23 -19.14 5.77
C GLU A 73 11.55 -18.28 4.68
N GLY A 74 10.63 -17.40 5.07
CA GLY A 74 9.94 -16.55 4.11
C GLY A 74 8.91 -15.58 4.70
N VAL A 75 8.37 -14.76 3.82
CA VAL A 75 7.38 -13.72 4.11
C VAL A 75 6.25 -13.71 3.08
N ILE A 76 5.03 -13.45 3.56
CA ILE A 76 3.90 -13.04 2.72
C ILE A 76 3.60 -11.56 3.02
N SER A 77 3.89 -10.69 2.06
CA SER A 77 3.70 -9.25 2.16
C SER A 77 2.45 -8.82 1.39
N PHE A 78 1.53 -8.11 2.05
CA PHE A 78 0.34 -7.54 1.43
C PHE A 78 0.48 -6.02 1.31
N GLY A 79 0.17 -5.46 0.13
CA GLY A 79 -0.02 -4.02 -0.10
C GLY A 79 1.12 -3.15 0.42
N SER A 80 2.36 -3.54 0.14
CA SER A 80 3.56 -2.89 0.68
C SER A 80 4.73 -3.04 -0.25
N ASP A 81 5.54 -2.00 -0.35
CA ASP A 81 6.89 -2.04 -0.91
C ASP A 81 7.90 -2.75 0.00
N LEU A 82 9.18 -2.65 -0.39
CA LEU A 82 10.35 -3.18 0.31
C LEU A 82 11.30 -2.03 0.65
N PRO A 83 11.04 -1.25 1.72
CA PRO A 83 11.80 -0.03 1.99
C PRO A 83 13.21 -0.30 2.56
N PHE A 84 13.42 -1.44 3.21
CA PHE A 84 14.68 -1.77 3.92
C PHE A 84 15.48 -2.87 3.20
N LYS A 85 15.67 -2.74 1.89
CA LYS A 85 16.39 -3.73 1.06
C LYS A 85 17.83 -3.94 1.53
N GLU A 86 18.44 -2.93 2.11
CA GLU A 86 19.81 -2.94 2.65
C GLU A 86 19.93 -3.81 3.89
N LEU A 87 18.82 -4.03 4.62
CA LEU A 87 18.77 -4.91 5.79
C LEU A 87 18.56 -6.38 5.41
N ILE A 88 18.35 -6.69 4.12
CA ILE A 88 18.16 -8.05 3.64
C ILE A 88 19.52 -8.70 3.42
N ASP A 89 19.81 -9.76 4.19
CA ASP A 89 21.08 -10.47 4.09
C ASP A 89 21.16 -11.29 2.78
N PRO A 90 22.02 -10.91 1.81
CA PRO A 90 22.14 -11.62 0.55
C PRO A 90 22.69 -13.05 0.71
N LYS A 91 23.32 -13.37 1.86
CA LYS A 91 23.87 -14.71 2.14
C LYS A 91 22.81 -15.68 2.66
N ASN A 92 21.70 -15.17 3.18
CA ASN A 92 20.61 -15.94 3.76
C ASN A 92 19.29 -15.61 3.04
N PRO A 93 19.12 -16.07 1.78
CA PRO A 93 17.92 -15.79 1.02
C PRO A 93 16.71 -16.49 1.63
N PHE A 94 15.59 -15.78 1.68
CA PHE A 94 14.30 -16.30 2.12
C PHE A 94 13.28 -16.16 0.99
N LEU A 95 12.19 -16.92 1.09
CA LEU A 95 11.11 -16.89 0.12
C LEU A 95 10.24 -15.64 0.33
N TYR A 96 10.11 -14.80 -0.71
CA TYR A 96 9.22 -13.64 -0.65
C TYR A 96 8.02 -13.79 -1.56
N VAL A 97 6.81 -13.71 -0.98
CA VAL A 97 5.54 -13.69 -1.71
C VAL A 97 4.88 -12.32 -1.50
N GLY A 98 4.89 -11.49 -2.53
CA GLY A 98 4.14 -10.23 -2.55
C GLY A 98 2.70 -10.44 -3.02
N VAL A 99 1.77 -9.72 -2.43
CA VAL A 99 0.35 -9.68 -2.81
C VAL A 99 -0.08 -8.23 -2.91
N VAL A 100 -0.57 -7.80 -4.07
CA VAL A 100 -0.87 -6.39 -4.32
C VAL A 100 -2.08 -6.20 -5.23
N GLY A 101 -2.89 -5.18 -4.94
CA GLY A 101 -4.00 -4.77 -5.78
C GLY A 101 -3.52 -4.02 -7.01
N ARG A 102 -4.18 -4.17 -8.16
CA ARG A 102 -3.81 -3.44 -9.39
C ARG A 102 -3.95 -1.92 -9.26
N SER A 103 -4.81 -1.44 -8.36
CA SER A 103 -5.02 -0.03 -8.06
C SER A 103 -4.25 0.45 -6.82
N ASP A 104 -3.42 -0.41 -6.20
CA ASP A 104 -2.53 -0.03 -5.09
C ASP A 104 -1.32 0.75 -5.63
N TYR A 105 -0.96 1.87 -5.00
CA TYR A 105 0.16 2.69 -5.47
C TYR A 105 1.51 1.95 -5.41
N HIS A 106 1.65 0.91 -4.58
CA HIS A 106 2.85 0.06 -4.54
C HIS A 106 2.96 -0.90 -5.73
N PHE A 107 1.90 -1.06 -6.54
CA PHE A 107 1.85 -2.04 -7.63
C PHE A 107 3.02 -1.90 -8.60
N ASN A 108 3.34 -0.68 -9.02
CA ASN A 108 4.39 -0.44 -10.02
C ASN A 108 5.77 -0.80 -9.46
N ASP A 109 6.03 -0.45 -8.20
CA ASP A 109 7.31 -0.68 -7.54
C ASP A 109 7.54 -2.19 -7.35
N LEU A 110 6.49 -2.91 -6.91
CA LEU A 110 6.53 -4.37 -6.77
C LEU A 110 6.66 -5.11 -8.11
N ILE A 111 5.97 -4.66 -9.16
CA ILE A 111 6.09 -5.24 -10.51
C ILE A 111 7.49 -5.03 -11.06
N GLN A 112 8.08 -3.84 -10.84
CA GLN A 112 9.44 -3.54 -11.26
C GLN A 112 10.43 -4.48 -10.55
N ASP A 113 10.36 -4.58 -9.22
CA ASP A 113 11.20 -5.45 -8.41
C ASP A 113 11.06 -6.93 -8.77
N PHE A 114 9.83 -7.40 -9.00
CA PHE A 114 9.56 -8.78 -9.41
C PHE A 114 10.16 -9.13 -10.78
N ASN A 115 10.10 -8.18 -11.72
CA ASN A 115 10.59 -8.35 -13.10
C ASN A 115 12.11 -8.15 -13.25
N LEU A 116 12.85 -7.84 -12.18
CA LEU A 116 14.31 -7.72 -12.22
C LEU A 116 14.97 -9.04 -12.65
N THR A 117 15.36 -9.11 -13.92
CA THR A 117 16.02 -10.30 -14.51
C THR A 117 17.52 -10.34 -14.18
N GLY A 118 18.15 -11.52 -14.29
CA GLY A 118 19.56 -11.72 -13.94
C GLY A 118 20.59 -10.84 -14.67
N ASN A 119 20.25 -10.29 -15.84
CA ASN A 119 21.14 -9.37 -16.55
C ASN A 119 20.98 -7.93 -16.05
N VAL A 120 19.74 -7.47 -15.85
CA VAL A 120 19.42 -6.16 -15.27
C VAL A 120 19.95 -6.07 -13.84
N ARG A 121 19.74 -7.12 -13.04
CA ARG A 121 20.29 -7.26 -11.69
C ARG A 121 21.80 -7.06 -11.64
N ARG A 122 22.55 -7.72 -12.53
CA ARG A 122 24.00 -7.60 -12.59
C ARG A 122 24.45 -6.21 -13.02
N ALA A 123 23.76 -5.59 -13.98
CA ALA A 123 24.06 -4.24 -14.44
C ALA A 123 23.78 -3.17 -13.37
N LEU A 124 22.71 -3.34 -12.59
CA LEU A 124 22.30 -2.40 -11.54
C LEU A 124 22.86 -2.75 -10.15
N SER A 125 23.62 -3.84 -10.02
CA SER A 125 24.04 -4.42 -8.73
C SER A 125 22.87 -4.66 -7.77
N GLN A 126 21.70 -5.02 -8.30
CA GLN A 126 20.46 -5.22 -7.53
C GLN A 126 20.14 -6.71 -7.32
N SER A 127 19.64 -7.05 -6.13
CA SER A 127 19.11 -8.37 -5.81
C SER A 127 17.63 -8.49 -6.19
N LYS A 128 17.21 -9.69 -6.62
CA LYS A 128 15.78 -10.00 -6.77
C LYS A 128 15.29 -10.37 -5.38
N PHE A 129 14.39 -9.56 -4.84
CA PHE A 129 13.83 -9.76 -3.50
C PHE A 129 12.49 -10.49 -3.54
N ILE A 130 11.68 -10.30 -4.59
CA ILE A 130 10.33 -10.86 -4.71
C ILE A 130 10.37 -12.13 -5.56
N ASP A 131 10.14 -13.31 -4.96
CA ASP A 131 10.10 -14.57 -5.70
C ASP A 131 8.78 -14.77 -6.45
N TYR A 132 7.67 -14.40 -5.80
CA TYR A 132 6.31 -14.51 -6.32
C TYR A 132 5.56 -13.21 -6.09
N LEU A 133 4.78 -12.78 -7.09
CA LEU A 133 3.90 -11.63 -7.00
C LEU A 133 2.48 -12.05 -7.41
N LEU A 134 1.57 -12.03 -6.45
CA LEU A 134 0.15 -12.28 -6.67
C LEU A 134 -0.56 -10.94 -6.85
N VAL A 135 -1.24 -10.77 -7.97
CA VAL A 135 -1.92 -9.52 -8.32
C VAL A 135 -3.43 -9.76 -8.32
N PHE A 136 -4.18 -8.91 -7.63
CA PHE A 136 -5.65 -8.98 -7.56
C PHE A 136 -6.32 -7.70 -8.06
N GLU A 137 -7.59 -7.80 -8.45
CA GLU A 137 -8.42 -6.65 -8.81
C GLU A 137 -8.86 -5.93 -7.53
N GLY A 138 -8.29 -4.75 -7.27
CA GLY A 138 -8.49 -3.99 -6.03
C GLY A 138 -7.38 -2.97 -5.78
N GLY A 139 -7.47 -2.23 -4.68
CA GLY A 139 -6.51 -1.23 -4.20
C GLY A 139 -5.74 -1.71 -2.97
N GLN A 140 -5.71 -0.88 -1.92
CA GLN A 140 -4.96 -1.09 -0.67
C GLN A 140 -5.75 -1.85 0.42
N GLU A 141 -6.65 -2.72 0.00
CA GLU A 141 -7.44 -3.56 0.90
C GLU A 141 -6.86 -4.97 1.05
N TRP A 142 -7.35 -5.70 2.05
CA TRP A 142 -7.13 -7.14 2.11
C TRP A 142 -7.77 -7.82 0.89
N PRO A 143 -7.05 -8.68 0.16
CA PRO A 143 -7.63 -9.43 -0.93
C PRO A 143 -8.60 -10.51 -0.40
N ASP A 144 -9.34 -11.11 -1.32
CA ASP A 144 -10.10 -12.33 -1.05
C ASP A 144 -9.20 -13.43 -0.46
N SER A 145 -9.77 -14.28 0.41
CA SER A 145 -9.04 -15.33 1.13
C SER A 145 -8.31 -16.31 0.20
N SER A 146 -8.77 -16.46 -1.04
CA SER A 146 -8.11 -17.25 -2.07
C SER A 146 -6.67 -16.80 -2.37
N TYR A 147 -6.33 -15.50 -2.20
CA TYR A 147 -4.97 -15.00 -2.38
C TYR A 147 -4.04 -15.39 -1.23
N LEU A 148 -4.53 -15.31 0.02
CA LEU A 148 -3.76 -15.84 1.15
C LEU A 148 -3.56 -17.34 1.01
N GLN A 149 -4.60 -18.08 0.58
CA GLN A 149 -4.49 -19.51 0.29
C GLN A 149 -3.37 -19.79 -0.73
N ARG A 150 -3.39 -19.11 -1.88
CA ARG A 150 -2.35 -19.27 -2.91
C ARG A 150 -0.96 -18.93 -2.39
N ALA A 151 -0.84 -17.89 -1.56
CA ALA A 151 0.43 -17.50 -0.95
C ALA A 151 0.96 -18.60 -0.02
N VAL A 152 0.13 -19.15 0.87
CA VAL A 152 0.52 -20.26 1.76
C VAL A 152 0.84 -21.53 0.98
N GLU A 153 0.09 -21.83 -0.07
CA GLU A 153 0.37 -22.95 -0.98
C GLU A 153 1.74 -22.81 -1.66
N ILE A 154 2.14 -21.60 -2.05
CA ILE A 154 3.50 -21.33 -2.56
C ILE A 154 4.56 -21.72 -1.51
N LEU A 155 4.36 -21.35 -0.24
CA LEU A 155 5.27 -21.69 0.84
C LEU A 155 5.40 -23.21 1.02
N THR A 156 4.25 -23.90 1.07
CA THR A 156 4.18 -25.36 1.25
C THR A 156 4.81 -26.10 0.07
N LEU A 157 4.48 -25.74 -1.18
CA LEU A 157 5.07 -26.33 -2.38
C LEU A 157 6.57 -26.07 -2.47
N LYS A 158 7.03 -24.86 -2.07
CA LYS A 158 8.46 -24.58 -2.01
C LYS A 158 9.17 -25.46 -0.99
N SER A 159 8.57 -25.65 0.19
CA SER A 159 9.08 -26.54 1.24
C SER A 159 9.21 -28.00 0.74
N MET A 160 8.19 -28.51 0.03
CA MET A 160 8.23 -29.82 -0.64
C MET A 160 9.34 -29.90 -1.70
N SER A 161 9.52 -28.85 -2.51
CA SER A 161 10.54 -28.83 -3.57
C SER A 161 11.97 -28.83 -3.03
N LYS A 162 12.18 -28.28 -1.83
CA LYS A 162 13.47 -28.28 -1.12
C LYS A 162 13.73 -29.62 -0.38
N GLY A 163 12.70 -30.46 -0.21
CA GLY A 163 12.77 -31.69 0.56
C GLY A 163 12.58 -31.52 2.08
N ASN A 164 12.20 -30.31 2.52
CA ASN A 164 11.96 -30.00 3.94
C ASN A 164 10.72 -30.74 4.47
N VAL A 165 9.76 -31.03 3.59
CA VAL A 165 8.61 -31.91 3.87
C VAL A 165 8.44 -32.93 2.76
N PRO A 166 7.86 -34.11 3.05
CA PRO A 166 7.54 -35.11 2.04
C PRO A 166 6.65 -34.52 0.94
N LYS A 167 6.88 -34.95 -0.30
CA LYS A 167 5.98 -34.63 -1.40
C LYS A 167 4.64 -35.34 -1.20
N ASP A 168 3.56 -34.58 -1.39
CA ASP A 168 2.20 -35.09 -1.43
C ASP A 168 1.65 -34.88 -2.85
N ASP A 169 1.66 -35.94 -3.65
CA ASP A 169 1.29 -35.87 -5.06
C ASP A 169 -0.18 -35.51 -5.27
N ASP A 170 -1.07 -35.87 -4.34
CA ASP A 170 -2.49 -35.57 -4.45
C ASP A 170 -2.77 -34.10 -4.11
N TYR A 171 -2.11 -33.58 -3.07
CA TYR A 171 -2.14 -32.15 -2.75
C TYR A 171 -1.55 -31.30 -3.90
N ILE A 172 -0.40 -31.70 -4.45
CA ILE A 172 0.23 -31.01 -5.60
C ILE A 172 -0.71 -30.99 -6.81
N ARG A 173 -1.32 -32.15 -7.16
CA ARG A 173 -2.26 -32.26 -8.28
C ARG A 173 -3.52 -31.42 -8.06
N SER A 174 -4.05 -31.38 -6.84
CA SER A 174 -5.23 -30.57 -6.50
C SER A 174 -4.99 -29.08 -6.76
N ILE A 175 -3.86 -28.54 -6.28
CA ILE A 175 -3.49 -27.13 -6.52
C ILE A 175 -3.26 -26.89 -8.01
N TYR A 176 -2.57 -27.80 -8.70
CA TYR A 176 -2.32 -27.68 -10.13
C TYR A 176 -3.62 -27.55 -10.91
N ASN A 177 -4.58 -28.45 -10.68
CA ASN A 177 -5.86 -28.47 -11.38
C ASN A 177 -6.68 -27.19 -11.11
N ARG A 178 -6.75 -26.73 -9.86
CA ARG A 178 -7.45 -25.48 -9.52
C ARG A 178 -6.81 -24.27 -10.20
N ASN A 179 -5.49 -24.18 -10.16
CA ASN A 179 -4.75 -23.11 -10.82
C ASN A 179 -4.90 -23.13 -12.34
N PHE A 180 -4.92 -24.31 -12.94
CA PHE A 180 -5.15 -24.49 -14.37
C PHE A 180 -6.57 -24.08 -14.78
N ALA A 181 -7.57 -24.36 -13.94
CA ALA A 181 -8.93 -23.87 -14.13
C ALA A 181 -9.01 -22.34 -14.10
N THR A 182 -8.40 -21.69 -13.10
CA THR A 182 -8.31 -20.22 -13.02
C THR A 182 -7.60 -19.63 -14.24
N LEU A 183 -6.50 -20.23 -14.67
CA LEU A 183 -5.80 -19.84 -15.90
C LEU A 183 -6.73 -19.88 -17.12
N ASN A 184 -7.53 -20.93 -17.26
CA ASN A 184 -8.47 -21.04 -18.37
C ASN A 184 -9.58 -19.99 -18.30
N ASN A 185 -10.05 -19.65 -17.10
CA ASN A 185 -11.02 -18.57 -16.93
C ASN A 185 -10.46 -17.23 -17.42
N PHE A 186 -9.22 -16.87 -17.09
CA PHE A 186 -8.60 -15.65 -17.61
C PHE A 186 -8.50 -15.63 -19.14
N VAL A 187 -8.23 -16.78 -19.76
CA VAL A 187 -8.21 -16.89 -21.23
C VAL A 187 -9.62 -16.70 -21.81
N LEU A 188 -10.65 -17.30 -21.21
CA LEU A 188 -12.05 -17.16 -21.63
C LEU A 188 -12.56 -15.73 -21.50
N GLU A 189 -12.13 -15.02 -20.45
CA GLU A 189 -12.46 -13.61 -20.20
C GLU A 189 -11.64 -12.64 -21.08
N ASN A 190 -10.78 -13.15 -21.96
CA ASN A 190 -9.81 -12.37 -22.73
C ASN A 190 -8.82 -11.56 -21.88
N ASN A 191 -8.64 -11.92 -20.60
CA ASN A 191 -7.63 -11.34 -19.72
C ASN A 191 -6.27 -12.05 -19.91
N TYR A 192 -5.72 -11.91 -21.12
CA TYR A 192 -4.50 -12.61 -21.52
C TYR A 192 -3.26 -12.21 -20.71
N LEU A 193 -3.21 -10.98 -20.19
CA LEU A 193 -2.13 -10.53 -19.32
C LEU A 193 -2.17 -11.24 -17.96
N ALA A 194 -3.35 -11.34 -17.32
CA ALA A 194 -3.51 -12.13 -16.10
C ALA A 194 -3.23 -13.63 -16.35
N ALA A 195 -3.68 -14.15 -17.49
CA ALA A 195 -3.38 -15.53 -17.89
C ALA A 195 -1.86 -15.75 -18.04
N ALA A 196 -1.13 -14.84 -18.68
CA ALA A 196 0.31 -14.92 -18.82
C ALA A 196 1.04 -14.92 -17.47
N ASN A 197 0.67 -14.00 -16.57
CA ASN A 197 1.21 -13.93 -15.21
C ASN A 197 0.94 -15.23 -14.43
N MET A 198 -0.28 -15.76 -14.54
CA MET A 198 -0.67 -17.01 -13.89
C MET A 198 0.12 -18.22 -14.41
N VAL A 199 0.37 -18.32 -15.72
CA VAL A 199 1.22 -19.42 -16.24
C VAL A 199 2.64 -19.30 -15.73
N GLU A 200 3.22 -18.10 -15.67
CA GLU A 200 4.58 -17.92 -15.15
C GLU A 200 4.68 -18.23 -13.65
N GLU A 201 3.66 -17.85 -12.87
CA GLU A 201 3.54 -18.28 -11.47
C GLU A 201 3.54 -19.81 -11.39
N MET A 202 2.67 -20.49 -12.16
CA MET A 202 2.56 -21.94 -12.14
C MET A 202 3.88 -22.61 -12.55
N VAL A 203 4.54 -22.16 -13.63
CA VAL A 203 5.83 -22.70 -14.08
C VAL A 203 6.88 -22.61 -12.98
N THR A 204 6.90 -21.49 -12.25
CA THR A 204 7.87 -21.27 -11.16
C THR A 204 7.53 -22.11 -9.94
N LYS A 205 6.25 -22.10 -9.53
CA LYS A 205 5.73 -22.76 -8.33
C LYS A 205 5.84 -24.28 -8.38
N PHE A 206 5.60 -24.87 -9.54
CA PHE A 206 5.59 -26.32 -9.74
C PHE A 206 6.95 -26.91 -10.17
N LYS A 207 7.98 -26.07 -10.30
CA LYS A 207 9.32 -26.51 -10.71
C LYS A 207 9.90 -27.54 -9.75
N GLY A 208 10.26 -28.71 -10.28
CA GLY A 208 10.82 -29.82 -9.49
C GLY A 208 9.77 -30.67 -8.77
N LEU A 209 8.49 -30.36 -8.95
CA LEU A 209 7.36 -31.11 -8.38
C LEU A 209 6.63 -31.94 -9.45
N ILE A 210 6.42 -31.38 -10.64
CA ILE A 210 5.71 -32.04 -11.75
C ILE A 210 6.36 -31.74 -13.11
N ASP A 211 5.90 -32.42 -14.16
CA ASP A 211 6.23 -32.04 -15.54
C ASP A 211 5.56 -30.70 -15.92
N LEU A 212 6.32 -29.83 -16.58
CA LEU A 212 5.94 -28.46 -16.91
C LEU A 212 5.64 -28.28 -18.40
N ASP A 213 5.75 -29.31 -19.23
CA ASP A 213 5.66 -29.17 -20.69
C ASP A 213 4.31 -28.63 -21.17
N GLU A 214 3.21 -29.01 -20.52
CA GLU A 214 1.89 -28.42 -20.81
C GLU A 214 1.86 -26.92 -20.49
N LEU A 215 2.38 -26.51 -19.32
CA LEU A 215 2.44 -25.10 -18.94
C LEU A 215 3.34 -24.29 -19.89
N LYS A 216 4.49 -24.83 -20.31
CA LYS A 216 5.38 -24.18 -21.28
C LYS A 216 4.69 -24.00 -22.64
N LYS A 217 3.92 -25.01 -23.09
CA LYS A 217 3.11 -24.91 -24.32
C LYS A 217 2.05 -23.83 -24.17
N ARG A 218 1.31 -23.82 -23.05
CA ARG A 218 0.26 -22.84 -22.77
C ARG A 218 0.80 -21.41 -22.72
N ARG A 219 1.93 -21.20 -22.06
CA ARG A 219 2.66 -19.93 -22.06
C ARG A 219 2.92 -19.41 -23.48
N LYS A 220 3.48 -20.27 -24.35
CA LYS A 220 3.80 -19.92 -25.73
C LYS A 220 2.56 -19.61 -26.57
N VAL A 221 1.43 -20.25 -26.28
CA VAL A 221 0.15 -19.95 -26.94
C VAL A 221 -0.33 -18.56 -26.50
N ILE A 222 -0.41 -18.29 -25.20
CA ILE A 222 -0.87 -16.99 -24.66
C ILE A 222 0.00 -15.84 -25.17
N SER A 223 1.32 -16.01 -25.17
CA SER A 223 2.27 -14.98 -25.61
C SER A 223 2.18 -14.64 -27.11
N ARG A 224 1.44 -15.42 -27.91
CA ARG A 224 1.23 -15.19 -29.35
C ARG A 224 -0.15 -14.60 -29.65
N VAL A 225 -1.01 -14.48 -28.64
CA VAL A 225 -2.35 -13.90 -28.82
C VAL A 225 -2.21 -12.39 -28.94
N LYS A 226 -2.76 -11.80 -30.01
CA LYS A 226 -2.74 -10.35 -30.24
C LYS A 226 -3.29 -9.55 -29.05
N GLY A 227 -4.29 -10.10 -28.35
CA GLY A 227 -4.86 -9.51 -27.13
C GLY A 227 -3.83 -9.34 -26.00
N TYR A 228 -2.92 -10.30 -25.83
CA TYR A 228 -1.81 -10.20 -24.87
C TYR A 228 -0.90 -9.02 -25.20
N ASP A 229 -0.45 -8.90 -26.47
CA ASP A 229 0.43 -7.81 -26.89
C ASP A 229 -0.22 -6.42 -26.74
N ILE A 230 -1.54 -6.32 -26.92
CA ILE A 230 -2.29 -5.08 -26.72
C ILE A 230 -2.32 -4.72 -25.24
N GLN A 231 -2.69 -5.67 -24.37
CA GLN A 231 -2.77 -5.45 -22.92
C GLN A 231 -1.39 -5.13 -22.33
N LEU A 232 -0.35 -5.86 -22.72
CA LEU A 232 1.02 -5.62 -22.27
C LEU A 232 1.52 -4.22 -22.69
N ARG A 233 1.23 -3.77 -23.92
CA ARG A 233 1.58 -2.42 -24.36
C ARG A 233 0.83 -1.34 -23.59
N LYS A 234 -0.46 -1.55 -23.31
CA LYS A 234 -1.24 -0.62 -22.48
C LYS A 234 -0.67 -0.53 -21.07
N GLN A 235 -0.43 -1.67 -20.41
CA GLN A 235 0.16 -1.69 -19.08
C GLN A 235 1.47 -0.90 -19.05
N ARG A 236 2.41 -1.19 -19.96
CA ARG A 236 3.69 -0.48 -20.04
C ARG A 236 3.54 1.02 -20.28
N ARG A 237 2.63 1.41 -21.18
CA ARG A 237 2.35 2.83 -21.48
C ARG A 237 1.87 3.58 -20.24
N TYR A 238 0.89 3.02 -19.53
CA TYR A 238 0.32 3.68 -18.36
C TYR A 238 1.27 3.65 -17.16
N MET A 239 2.03 2.57 -16.95
CA MET A 239 3.10 2.53 -15.95
C MET A 239 4.17 3.60 -16.21
N GLN A 240 4.57 3.78 -17.48
CA GLN A 240 5.54 4.81 -17.84
C GLN A 240 4.99 6.23 -17.64
N LYS A 241 3.73 6.47 -18.04
CA LYS A 241 3.05 7.75 -17.80
C LYS A 241 2.98 8.04 -16.29
N GLU A 242 2.58 7.06 -15.50
CA GLU A 242 2.51 7.17 -14.04
C GLU A 242 3.87 7.48 -13.42
N PHE A 243 4.95 6.84 -13.86
CA PHE A 243 6.31 7.11 -13.39
C PHE A 243 6.67 8.60 -13.54
N PHE A 244 6.38 9.21 -14.69
CA PHE A 244 6.66 10.64 -14.90
C PHE A 244 5.81 11.53 -13.99
N ILE A 245 4.52 11.22 -13.84
CA ILE A 245 3.61 12.00 -12.97
C ILE A 245 4.05 11.88 -11.50
N ARG A 246 4.40 10.67 -11.02
CA ARG A 246 4.87 10.46 -9.65
C ARG A 246 6.12 11.27 -9.35
N ASN A 247 7.09 11.29 -10.26
CA ASN A 247 8.31 12.10 -10.10
C ASN A 247 8.02 13.60 -10.12
N GLU A 248 7.06 14.05 -10.93
CA GLU A 248 6.63 15.45 -10.93
C GLU A 248 5.96 15.82 -9.60
N TYR A 249 5.11 14.96 -9.04
CA TYR A 249 4.51 15.18 -7.73
C TYR A 249 5.53 15.20 -6.60
N ASP A 250 6.45 14.23 -6.58
CA ASP A 250 7.54 14.19 -5.60
C ASP A 250 8.40 15.45 -5.67
N TYR A 251 8.84 15.85 -6.86
CA TYR A 251 9.64 17.06 -7.05
C TYR A 251 8.90 18.32 -6.60
N ASN A 252 7.67 18.53 -7.08
CA ASN A 252 6.93 19.76 -6.78
C ASN A 252 6.55 19.85 -5.31
N LEU A 253 6.17 18.73 -4.66
CA LEU A 253 5.82 18.79 -3.23
C LEU A 253 7.04 19.14 -2.39
N ASN A 254 8.20 18.53 -2.68
CA ASN A 254 9.44 18.86 -1.99
C ASN A 254 9.82 20.34 -2.22
N ASP A 255 9.76 20.83 -3.46
CA ASP A 255 10.08 22.23 -3.78
C ASP A 255 9.11 23.21 -3.10
N ASP A 256 7.80 22.92 -3.14
CA ASP A 256 6.77 23.75 -2.52
C ASP A 256 6.91 23.82 -1.00
N VAL A 257 7.23 22.71 -0.34
CA VAL A 257 7.47 22.66 1.12
C VAL A 257 8.73 23.44 1.48
N LEU A 258 9.81 23.29 0.70
CA LEU A 258 11.07 23.98 0.94
C LEU A 258 10.97 25.50 0.71
N THR A 259 10.13 25.94 -0.24
CA THR A 259 9.99 27.35 -0.63
C THR A 259 8.72 28.02 -0.11
N LEU A 260 7.85 27.27 0.58
CA LEU A 260 6.54 27.69 1.07
C LEU A 260 5.67 28.29 -0.04
N ASN A 261 5.58 27.59 -1.17
CA ASN A 261 4.90 28.08 -2.37
C ASN A 261 3.38 27.86 -2.32
N TYR A 262 2.68 28.67 -1.53
CA TYR A 262 1.21 28.66 -1.42
C TYR A 262 0.48 28.88 -2.75
N ASN A 263 1.11 29.57 -3.71
CA ASN A 263 0.53 29.78 -5.05
C ASN A 263 0.33 28.47 -5.81
N ASN A 264 1.07 27.40 -5.47
CA ASN A 264 0.98 26.11 -6.14
C ASN A 264 -0.20 25.24 -5.67
N LEU A 265 -0.94 25.65 -4.64
CA LEU A 265 -2.17 24.95 -4.21
C LEU A 265 -3.19 24.83 -5.37
N GLY A 266 -3.26 25.84 -6.24
CA GLY A 266 -4.09 25.79 -7.45
C GLY A 266 -3.66 24.69 -8.43
N TRP A 267 -2.35 24.44 -8.56
CA TRP A 267 -1.82 23.36 -9.39
C TRP A 267 -2.15 22.00 -8.78
N TRP A 268 -2.00 21.80 -7.47
CA TRP A 268 -2.41 20.57 -6.79
C TRP A 268 -3.89 20.26 -6.99
N ASN A 269 -4.77 21.27 -6.90
CA ASN A 269 -6.19 21.10 -7.18
C ASN A 269 -6.46 20.71 -8.65
N TYR A 270 -5.73 21.31 -9.60
CA TYR A 270 -5.78 20.91 -11.01
C TYR A 270 -5.34 19.45 -11.20
N GLN A 271 -4.24 19.03 -10.57
CA GLN A 271 -3.73 17.66 -10.65
C GLN A 271 -4.74 16.63 -10.10
N MET A 272 -5.39 16.92 -8.97
CA MET A 272 -6.48 16.08 -8.45
C MET A 272 -7.67 16.01 -9.42
N GLY A 273 -7.92 17.08 -10.19
CA GLY A 273 -8.88 17.07 -11.30
C GLY A 273 -8.49 16.12 -12.43
N GLU A 274 -7.22 16.11 -12.84
CA GLU A 274 -6.69 15.18 -13.86
C GLU A 274 -6.74 13.72 -13.39
N ILE A 275 -6.36 13.45 -12.15
CA ILE A 275 -6.46 12.12 -11.53
C ILE A 275 -7.91 11.60 -11.58
N LYS A 276 -8.89 12.44 -11.21
CA LYS A 276 -10.32 12.10 -11.30
C LYS A 276 -10.78 11.79 -12.73
N LYS A 277 -10.16 12.39 -13.76
CA LYS A 277 -10.44 12.04 -15.15
C LYS A 277 -9.91 10.64 -15.48
N PHE A 278 -8.69 10.31 -15.04
CA PHE A 278 -8.12 8.97 -15.24
C PHE A 278 -8.97 7.89 -14.56
N MET A 279 -9.40 8.10 -13.32
CA MET A 279 -10.26 7.16 -12.57
C MET A 279 -11.62 6.91 -13.22
N LYS A 280 -12.09 7.82 -14.08
CA LYS A 280 -13.34 7.71 -14.85
C LYS A 280 -13.13 7.16 -16.26
N SER A 281 -11.89 6.85 -16.66
CA SER A 281 -11.58 6.32 -17.99
C SER A 281 -12.27 4.97 -18.21
N ALA A 282 -12.70 4.74 -19.45
CA ALA A 282 -13.21 3.45 -19.90
C ALA A 282 -12.07 2.43 -20.14
N ASP A 283 -10.81 2.88 -20.25
CA ASP A 283 -9.66 1.98 -20.32
C ASP A 283 -9.27 1.53 -18.90
N PRO A 284 -9.40 0.23 -18.54
CA PRO A 284 -9.11 -0.23 -17.19
C PRO A 284 -7.71 0.11 -16.69
N PHE A 285 -6.71 0.08 -17.60
CA PHE A 285 -5.32 0.40 -17.22
C PHE A 285 -5.13 1.88 -16.86
N GLU A 286 -5.87 2.79 -17.50
CA GLU A 286 -5.82 4.21 -17.16
C GLU A 286 -6.57 4.49 -15.86
N LYS A 287 -7.71 3.81 -15.66
CA LYS A 287 -8.48 3.87 -14.43
C LYS A 287 -7.65 3.39 -13.22
N GLU A 288 -7.01 2.22 -13.34
CA GLU A 288 -6.10 1.69 -12.33
C GLU A 288 -4.96 2.68 -12.04
N MET A 289 -4.36 3.28 -13.08
CA MET A 289 -3.33 4.33 -12.92
C MET A 289 -3.86 5.54 -12.15
N GLY A 290 -5.07 6.01 -12.45
CA GLY A 290 -5.71 7.11 -11.70
C GLY A 290 -5.84 6.80 -10.22
N ASN A 291 -6.34 5.60 -9.88
CA ASN A 291 -6.45 5.17 -8.48
C ASN A 291 -5.07 5.09 -7.80
N ARG A 292 -4.05 4.57 -8.49
CA ARG A 292 -2.68 4.51 -7.96
C ARG A 292 -2.08 5.89 -7.72
N LEU A 293 -2.31 6.85 -8.63
CA LEU A 293 -1.84 8.22 -8.47
C LEU A 293 -2.52 8.92 -7.29
N GLU A 294 -3.83 8.70 -7.07
CA GLU A 294 -4.55 9.21 -5.90
C GLU A 294 -3.97 8.63 -4.60
N GLY A 295 -3.72 7.32 -4.55
CA GLY A 295 -3.07 6.70 -3.40
C GLY A 295 -1.66 7.23 -3.16
N PHE A 296 -0.88 7.37 -4.24
CA PHE A 296 0.50 7.85 -4.17
C PHE A 296 0.60 9.27 -3.62
N ILE A 297 -0.17 10.23 -4.15
CA ILE A 297 -0.10 11.62 -3.67
C ILE A 297 -0.53 11.74 -2.21
N ASN A 298 -1.53 10.96 -1.80
CA ASN A 298 -1.97 10.96 -0.41
C ASN A 298 -0.92 10.41 0.55
N ALA A 299 -0.24 9.32 0.18
CA ALA A 299 0.88 8.78 0.94
C ALA A 299 2.06 9.76 0.97
N LEU A 300 2.41 10.35 -0.17
CA LEU A 300 3.51 11.31 -0.28
C LEU A 300 3.32 12.51 0.67
N VAL A 301 2.11 13.07 0.73
CA VAL A 301 1.80 14.20 1.64
C VAL A 301 1.81 13.74 3.10
N GLU A 302 1.27 12.55 3.41
CA GLU A 302 1.29 12.00 4.77
C GLU A 302 2.71 11.74 5.29
N ASP A 303 3.58 11.19 4.44
CA ASP A 303 4.98 10.94 4.77
C ASP A 303 5.70 12.25 5.07
N ASN A 304 5.49 13.29 4.25
CA ASN A 304 6.07 14.61 4.50
C ASN A 304 5.53 15.25 5.80
N ILE A 305 4.24 15.09 6.11
CA ILE A 305 3.67 15.53 7.40
C ILE A 305 4.37 14.83 8.57
N ALA A 306 4.61 13.52 8.46
CA ALA A 306 5.30 12.75 9.49
C ALA A 306 6.76 13.20 9.65
N LEU A 307 7.45 13.46 8.54
CA LEU A 307 8.82 13.98 8.53
C LEU A 307 8.92 15.35 9.20
N GLU A 308 8.05 16.30 8.86
CA GLU A 308 8.03 17.64 9.47
C GLU A 308 7.75 17.59 10.97
N LYS A 309 6.80 16.73 11.41
CA LYS A 309 6.51 16.52 12.83
C LYS A 309 7.66 15.89 13.62
N ALA A 310 8.53 15.13 12.96
CA ALA A 310 9.68 14.49 13.59
C ALA A 310 10.88 15.45 13.76
N GLN A 311 10.85 16.63 13.12
CA GLN A 311 11.90 17.64 13.27
C GLN A 311 11.89 18.28 14.66
N ASN A 312 13.06 18.81 15.06
CA ASN A 312 13.21 19.56 16.30
C ASN A 312 14.15 20.77 16.08
N PRO A 313 13.62 22.01 16.04
CA PRO A 313 12.21 22.38 16.20
C PRO A 313 11.34 21.95 15.00
N VAL A 314 10.03 21.84 15.21
CA VAL A 314 9.06 21.60 14.13
C VAL A 314 8.94 22.83 13.26
N ASN A 315 8.92 22.65 11.94
CA ASN A 315 8.62 23.70 10.99
C ASN A 315 7.09 23.85 10.82
N GLU A 316 6.48 24.75 11.59
CA GLU A 316 5.03 24.93 11.61
C GLU A 316 4.47 25.43 10.26
N GLU A 317 5.19 26.29 9.54
CA GLU A 317 4.75 26.82 8.24
C GLU A 317 4.70 25.72 7.16
N ALA A 318 5.74 24.88 7.09
CA ALA A 318 5.76 23.72 6.20
C ALA A 318 4.64 22.73 6.53
N LEU A 319 4.39 22.49 7.82
CA LEU A 319 3.33 21.61 8.29
C LEU A 319 1.94 22.16 7.93
N SER A 320 1.74 23.47 8.07
CA SER A 320 0.51 24.17 7.68
C SER A 320 0.25 24.02 6.18
N TYR A 321 1.27 24.27 5.35
CA TYR A 321 1.21 24.06 3.90
C TYR A 321 0.81 22.61 3.54
N LEU A 322 1.44 21.61 4.18
CA LEU A 322 1.14 20.21 3.93
C LEU A 322 -0.30 19.84 4.32
N TRP A 323 -0.83 20.38 5.42
CA TRP A 323 -2.24 20.21 5.75
C TRP A 323 -3.15 20.84 4.69
N MET A 324 -2.80 22.02 4.16
CA MET A 324 -3.54 22.64 3.06
C MET A 324 -3.58 21.75 1.82
N VAL A 325 -2.44 21.19 1.40
CA VAL A 325 -2.40 20.20 0.30
C VAL A 325 -3.28 18.99 0.63
N LYS A 326 -3.25 18.50 1.87
CA LYS A 326 -4.06 17.35 2.28
C LYS A 326 -5.57 17.62 2.23
N THR A 327 -6.02 18.86 2.44
CA THR A 327 -7.43 19.23 2.20
C THR A 327 -7.84 19.11 0.73
N ILE A 328 -6.89 19.23 -0.20
CA ILE A 328 -7.11 19.08 -1.64
C ILE A 328 -7.12 17.60 -2.03
N THR A 329 -6.17 16.81 -1.53
CA THR A 329 -5.99 15.39 -1.90
C THR A 329 -6.94 14.46 -1.15
N SER A 330 -7.35 14.83 0.07
CA SER A 330 -8.26 14.09 0.96
C SER A 330 -9.28 15.02 1.64
N PRO A 331 -10.22 15.66 0.91
CA PRO A 331 -11.16 16.64 1.46
C PRO A 331 -12.15 16.10 2.51
N LYS A 332 -12.24 14.76 2.66
CA LYS A 332 -13.05 14.10 3.69
C LYS A 332 -12.29 13.80 4.97
N GLU A 333 -10.98 14.02 5.01
CA GLU A 333 -10.16 13.93 6.22
C GLU A 333 -10.20 15.28 6.96
N TYR A 334 -11.29 15.47 7.70
CA TYR A 334 -11.62 16.73 8.38
C TYR A 334 -10.54 17.24 9.34
N LYS A 335 -9.74 16.34 9.91
CA LYS A 335 -8.65 16.68 10.82
C LYS A 335 -7.65 17.68 10.22
N ASN A 336 -7.39 17.62 8.91
CA ASN A 336 -6.46 18.55 8.27
C ASN A 336 -7.00 19.98 8.24
N TYR A 337 -8.31 20.15 8.01
CA TYR A 337 -8.97 21.44 8.14
C TYR A 337 -8.90 21.97 9.58
N LEU A 338 -9.19 21.12 10.57
CA LEU A 338 -9.13 21.50 11.98
C LEU A 338 -7.72 21.93 12.40
N ASN A 339 -6.69 21.24 11.92
CA ASN A 339 -5.30 21.64 12.16
C ASN A 339 -5.02 23.03 11.59
N ILE A 340 -5.43 23.31 10.34
CA ILE A 340 -5.22 24.63 9.71
C ILE A 340 -5.99 25.72 10.45
N ILE A 341 -7.27 25.48 10.82
CA ILE A 341 -8.08 26.47 11.54
C ILE A 341 -7.43 26.82 12.89
N SER A 342 -6.94 25.81 13.63
CA SER A 342 -6.22 26.02 14.90
C SER A 342 -4.90 26.78 14.68
N ASP A 343 -4.12 26.38 13.69
CA ASP A 343 -2.82 26.95 13.37
C ASP A 343 -2.92 28.41 12.89
N SER A 344 -3.80 28.71 11.93
CA SER A 344 -4.04 30.07 11.47
C SER A 344 -4.58 30.98 12.58
N ALA A 345 -5.49 30.46 13.44
CA ALA A 345 -6.02 31.24 14.56
C ALA A 345 -4.96 31.55 15.63
N LYS A 346 -4.00 30.66 15.86
CA LYS A 346 -2.84 30.89 16.75
C LYS A 346 -2.04 32.13 16.35
N TYR A 347 -1.98 32.43 15.05
CA TYR A 347 -1.26 33.57 14.48
C TYR A 347 -2.17 34.74 14.09
N GLU A 348 -3.42 34.74 14.54
CA GLU A 348 -4.44 35.77 14.23
C GLU A 348 -4.75 35.91 12.73
N ASP A 349 -4.39 34.93 11.89
CA ASP A 349 -4.82 34.84 10.49
C ASP A 349 -6.25 34.27 10.41
N PHE A 350 -7.20 35.07 10.90
CA PHE A 350 -8.61 34.70 10.90
C PHE A 350 -9.18 34.57 9.49
N GLY A 351 -8.62 35.27 8.49
CA GLY A 351 -9.04 35.12 7.10
C GLY A 351 -8.86 33.69 6.59
N THR A 352 -7.67 33.12 6.78
CA THR A 352 -7.40 31.73 6.41
C THR A 352 -8.20 30.75 7.27
N ALA A 353 -8.31 31.00 8.58
CA ALA A 353 -9.10 30.14 9.46
C ALA A 353 -10.58 30.08 9.07
N LEU A 354 -11.21 31.22 8.75
CA LEU A 354 -12.60 31.29 8.31
C LEU A 354 -12.81 30.63 6.95
N PHE A 355 -11.87 30.79 6.02
CA PHE A 355 -11.91 30.12 4.72
C PHE A 355 -11.93 28.59 4.87
N TYR A 356 -10.99 28.02 5.64
CA TYR A 356 -10.94 26.58 5.86
C TYR A 356 -12.09 26.05 6.73
N LEU A 357 -12.65 26.86 7.62
CA LEU A 357 -13.89 26.54 8.32
C LEU A 357 -15.05 26.37 7.33
N GLU A 358 -15.22 27.29 6.38
CA GLU A 358 -16.31 27.17 5.40
C GLU A 358 -16.10 25.96 4.47
N GLU A 359 -14.86 25.72 4.02
CA GLU A 359 -14.54 24.54 3.19
C GLU A 359 -14.75 23.22 3.93
N LEU A 360 -14.42 23.16 5.23
CA LEU A 360 -14.70 22.02 6.10
C LEU A 360 -16.21 21.70 6.15
N LEU A 361 -17.04 22.74 6.34
CA LEU A 361 -18.49 22.59 6.42
C LEU A 361 -19.12 22.25 5.06
N LYS A 362 -18.62 22.82 3.95
CA LYS A 362 -18.99 22.41 2.58
C LYS A 362 -18.69 20.94 2.33
N ASN A 363 -17.64 20.40 2.95
CA ASN A 363 -17.30 18.99 2.87
C ASN A 363 -18.09 18.09 3.83
N GLY A 364 -19.06 18.62 4.56
CA GLY A 364 -20.08 17.85 5.30
C GLY A 364 -19.71 17.52 6.75
N TYR A 365 -18.78 18.26 7.34
CA TYR A 365 -18.45 18.12 8.76
C TYR A 365 -19.60 18.63 9.65
N THR A 366 -19.85 17.95 10.77
CA THR A 366 -21.07 18.17 11.59
C THR A 366 -20.82 18.30 13.09
N ASP A 367 -19.59 18.12 13.56
CA ASP A 367 -19.29 18.22 14.99
C ASP A 367 -19.10 19.68 15.41
N LYS A 368 -20.22 20.35 15.69
CA LYS A 368 -20.24 21.72 16.21
C LYS A 368 -19.50 21.85 17.55
N ALA A 369 -19.54 20.82 18.39
CA ALA A 369 -18.92 20.89 19.72
C ALA A 369 -17.39 20.92 19.62
N GLU A 370 -16.82 20.14 18.69
CA GLU A 370 -15.39 20.18 18.38
C GLU A 370 -14.97 21.56 17.84
N LEU A 371 -15.75 22.18 16.93
CA LEU A 371 -15.46 23.55 16.46
C LEU A 371 -15.44 24.59 17.59
N TYR A 372 -16.38 24.49 18.53
CA TYR A 372 -16.43 25.38 19.70
C TYR A 372 -15.45 24.99 20.81
N SER A 373 -14.66 23.95 20.67
CA SER A 373 -13.62 23.55 21.64
C SER A 373 -12.22 23.44 21.02
N LEU A 374 -12.08 23.73 19.73
CA LEU A 374 -10.84 23.67 18.99
C LEU A 374 -9.77 24.59 19.63
N GLU A 375 -8.56 24.05 19.78
CA GLU A 375 -7.43 24.76 20.37
C GLU A 375 -7.11 26.06 19.60
N ASN A 376 -6.56 27.07 20.28
CA ASN A 376 -6.15 28.37 19.72
C ASN A 376 -7.27 29.23 19.07
N THR A 377 -8.50 28.75 18.99
CA THR A 377 -9.60 29.47 18.30
C THR A 377 -10.45 30.38 19.20
N ALA A 378 -10.01 30.72 20.42
CA ALA A 378 -10.85 31.48 21.37
C ALA A 378 -11.28 32.85 20.82
N LEU A 379 -10.35 33.58 20.20
CA LEU A 379 -10.62 34.88 19.58
C LEU A 379 -11.39 34.73 18.26
N LEU A 380 -11.08 33.71 17.46
CA LEU A 380 -11.81 33.41 16.23
C LEU A 380 -13.31 33.17 16.48
N ARG A 381 -13.65 32.40 17.53
CA ARG A 381 -15.04 32.00 17.82
C ARG A 381 -15.97 33.15 18.23
N ILE A 382 -15.41 34.27 18.66
CA ILE A 382 -16.18 35.46 19.07
C ILE A 382 -16.36 36.45 17.92
N THR A 383 -15.74 36.24 16.76
CA THR A 383 -15.93 37.16 15.63
C THR A 383 -17.31 36.96 15.00
N PRO A 384 -17.93 38.03 14.47
CA PRO A 384 -19.21 37.93 13.75
C PRO A 384 -19.14 36.94 12.60
N GLU A 385 -18.07 36.95 11.82
CA GLU A 385 -17.90 36.11 10.62
C GLU A 385 -17.89 34.62 10.95
N PHE A 386 -17.25 34.23 12.07
CA PHE A 386 -17.29 32.85 12.51
C PHE A 386 -18.72 32.41 12.82
N ASN A 387 -19.47 33.24 13.56
CA ASN A 387 -20.83 32.91 13.95
C ASN A 387 -21.80 32.94 12.77
N GLU A 388 -21.60 33.82 11.78
CA GLU A 388 -22.33 33.81 10.51
C GLU A 388 -22.12 32.50 9.75
N ILE A 389 -20.87 32.01 9.65
CA ILE A 389 -20.57 30.73 9.02
C ILE A 389 -21.23 29.58 9.80
N ILE A 390 -21.14 29.56 11.13
CA ILE A 390 -21.79 28.52 11.94
C ILE A 390 -23.31 28.56 11.76
N GLU A 391 -23.94 29.74 11.81
CA GLU A 391 -25.39 29.90 11.63
C GLU A 391 -25.83 29.40 10.26
N LYS A 392 -25.08 29.74 9.20
CA LYS A 392 -25.37 29.31 7.82
C LYS A 392 -25.47 27.78 7.67
N TYR A 393 -24.61 27.03 8.37
CA TYR A 393 -24.53 25.57 8.22
C TYR A 393 -25.28 24.79 9.32
N PHE A 394 -25.37 25.33 10.54
CA PHE A 394 -26.00 24.66 11.69
C PHE A 394 -27.34 25.25 12.12
N LYS A 395 -27.70 26.47 11.67
CA LYS A 395 -28.91 27.23 12.06
C LYS A 395 -29.05 27.46 13.57
N ASP A 396 -27.90 27.52 14.23
CA ASP A 396 -27.78 27.67 15.68
C ASP A 396 -26.33 28.11 15.97
N ALA A 397 -26.04 29.40 15.95
CA ALA A 397 -24.77 29.97 16.41
C ALA A 397 -24.81 30.26 17.92
N ARG A 398 -23.67 30.08 18.60
CA ARG A 398 -23.57 30.25 20.05
C ARG A 398 -23.56 31.72 20.49
N TYR A 399 -23.16 32.63 19.62
CA TYR A 399 -23.12 34.07 19.88
C TYR A 399 -24.02 34.79 18.86
N ASP A 400 -24.78 35.78 19.33
CA ASP A 400 -25.67 36.58 18.49
C ASP A 400 -24.87 37.40 17.47
N ILE A 401 -25.33 37.43 16.21
CA ILE A 401 -24.78 38.29 15.16
C ILE A 401 -25.27 39.72 15.45
N ILE A 402 -24.35 40.62 15.82
CA ILE A 402 -24.66 42.04 15.95
C ILE A 402 -24.47 42.66 14.56
N GLU A 403 -25.57 42.95 13.87
CA GLU A 403 -25.54 43.74 12.63
C GLU A 403 -25.08 45.17 12.95
N GLU A 404 -24.00 45.65 12.33
CA GLU A 404 -23.58 47.07 12.35
C GLU A 404 -24.41 47.94 11.41
#